data_AF-A0A3D5PV63-F1
#
_entry.id   AF-A0A3D5PV63-F1
#
_cell.length_a   1.000
_cell.length_b   1.000
_cell.length_c   1.000
_cell.angle_alpha   90.00
_cell.angle_beta   90.00
_cell.angle_gamma   90.00
#
_symmetry.space_group_name_H-M   'P 1'
#
loop_
_entity.id
_entity.type
_entity.pdbx_description
1 polymer ?
#
loop_
_entity_poly.entity_id
_entity_poly.type
_entity_poly.pdbx_seq_one_letter_code
_entity_poly.pdbx_strand_id
1 'polypeptide(L)'
;MFGLTAYAEIITGQFLLSLGALFYTGWWLTAFRPDTRSGGALSALLFLCLAVFGLSGTALTVHGIHGLPLPPSWPGGTMLLVLALLVYFILLAGSVKLFGRRPTTELILLVLWALMEIIVLGVLHEAGGLAGAAYGLTWAAVAAASLIAFTAYMMYYRMDDNTAYITGAVPLLVDGAVTLMIALLGR
;
A
#
# COMPACT_ATOMS: atom_id res chain seq x y z
N MET A 1 4.02 -11.86 21.63
CA MET A 1 2.63 -11.40 21.84
C MET A 1 2.67 -9.91 22.14
N PHE A 2 2.06 -9.08 21.30
CA PHE A 2 2.12 -7.61 21.43
C PHE A 2 1.15 -7.05 22.50
N GLY A 3 0.49 -7.91 23.28
CA GLY A 3 -0.45 -7.51 24.33
C GLY A 3 -1.79 -6.95 23.82
N LEU A 4 -2.01 -6.98 22.50
CA LEU A 4 -3.23 -6.54 21.83
C LEU A 4 -4.06 -7.74 21.35
N THR A 5 -5.35 -7.52 21.09
CA THR A 5 -6.15 -8.51 20.35
C THR A 5 -5.73 -8.53 18.90
N ALA A 6 -5.91 -9.67 18.21
CA ALA A 6 -5.59 -9.80 16.77
C ALA A 6 -6.24 -8.70 15.93
N TYR A 7 -7.47 -8.32 16.28
CA TYR A 7 -8.17 -7.21 15.65
C TYR A 7 -7.46 -5.86 15.85
N ALA A 8 -7.11 -5.52 17.09
CA ALA A 8 -6.41 -4.29 17.41
C ALA A 8 -5.01 -4.23 16.78
N GLU A 9 -4.35 -5.38 16.59
CA GLU A 9 -3.09 -5.48 15.85
C GLU A 9 -3.27 -5.11 14.37
N ILE A 10 -4.33 -5.59 13.70
CA ILE A 10 -4.64 -5.19 12.32
C ILE A 10 -4.90 -3.69 12.23
N ILE A 11 -5.79 -3.16 13.08
CA ILE A 11 -6.16 -1.73 13.03
C ILE A 11 -4.95 -0.84 13.33
N THR A 12 -4.17 -1.17 14.36
CA THR A 12 -2.94 -0.43 14.69
C THR A 12 -1.93 -0.54 13.55
N GLY A 13 -1.79 -1.73 12.95
CA GLY A 13 -0.93 -1.95 11.80
C GLY A 13 -1.30 -1.07 10.61
N GLN A 14 -2.59 -0.96 10.31
CA GLN A 14 -3.14 -0.09 9.26
C GLN A 14 -2.91 1.39 9.55
N PHE A 15 -3.11 1.84 10.80
CA PHE A 15 -2.75 3.22 11.19
C PHE A 15 -1.26 3.51 10.99
N LEU A 16 -0.38 2.59 11.38
CA LEU A 16 1.07 2.75 11.19
C LEU A 16 1.45 2.75 9.70
N LEU A 17 0.83 1.90 8.88
CA LEU A 17 1.04 1.89 7.43
C LEU A 17 0.61 3.22 6.79
N SER A 18 -0.53 3.78 7.21
CA SER A 18 -0.97 5.10 6.75
C SER A 18 0.02 6.21 7.13
N LEU A 19 0.51 6.23 8.38
CA LEU A 19 1.58 7.15 8.80
C LEU A 19 2.86 6.92 7.99
N GLY A 20 3.21 5.67 7.70
CA GLY A 20 4.30 5.30 6.82
C GLY A 20 4.15 5.93 5.43
N ALA A 21 2.97 5.84 4.82
CA ALA A 21 2.67 6.46 3.52
C ALA A 21 2.78 8.00 3.56
N LEU A 22 2.38 8.64 4.67
CA LEU A 22 2.59 10.08 4.87
C LEU A 22 4.08 10.44 4.95
N PHE A 23 4.88 9.67 5.71
CA PHE A 23 6.33 9.87 5.75
C PHE A 23 6.98 9.59 4.40
N TYR A 24 6.48 8.60 3.65
CA TYR A 24 6.94 8.32 2.30
C TYR A 24 6.67 9.48 1.36
N THR A 25 5.46 10.06 1.44
CA THR A 25 5.10 11.25 0.68
C THR A 25 6.03 12.41 1.04
N GLY A 26 6.26 12.67 2.33
CA GLY A 26 7.20 13.71 2.77
C GLY A 26 8.62 13.46 2.28
N TRP A 27 9.08 12.21 2.33
CA TRP A 27 10.38 11.82 1.79
C TRP A 27 10.45 12.08 0.29
N TRP A 28 9.42 11.68 -0.47
CA TRP A 28 9.33 11.93 -1.90
C TRP A 28 9.43 13.42 -2.23
N LEU A 29 8.63 14.24 -1.56
CA LEU A 29 8.58 15.69 -1.75
C LEU A 29 9.89 16.41 -1.36
N THR A 30 10.71 15.80 -0.51
CA THR A 30 12.02 16.37 -0.13
C THR A 30 13.17 15.83 -0.95
N ALA A 31 13.12 14.55 -1.36
CA ALA A 31 14.19 13.87 -2.07
C ALA A 31 14.18 14.16 -3.57
N PHE A 32 12.99 14.30 -4.17
CA PHE A 32 12.84 14.45 -5.63
C PHE A 32 12.43 15.85 -6.09
N ARG A 33 12.53 16.85 -5.20
CA ARG A 33 12.16 18.22 -5.53
C ARG A 33 13.02 18.76 -6.69
N PRO A 34 12.40 19.22 -7.79
CA PRO A 34 13.13 19.83 -8.90
C PRO A 34 13.93 21.07 -8.47
N ASP A 35 15.05 21.31 -9.15
CA ASP A 35 15.89 22.51 -9.00
C ASP A 35 16.54 22.76 -7.62
N THR A 36 16.42 21.80 -6.70
CA THR A 36 17.05 21.85 -5.38
C THR A 36 17.96 20.64 -5.18
N ARG A 37 19.03 20.81 -4.40
CA ARG A 37 19.94 19.71 -4.10
C ARG A 37 19.18 18.66 -3.28
N SER A 38 18.95 17.50 -3.88
CA SER A 38 18.28 16.36 -3.27
C SER A 38 19.10 15.80 -2.11
N GLY A 39 18.43 15.41 -1.02
CA GLY A 39 19.07 14.69 0.08
C GLY A 39 19.65 15.60 1.16
N GLY A 40 19.47 15.18 2.42
CA GLY A 40 19.85 15.91 3.62
C GLY A 40 19.28 15.25 4.86
N ALA A 41 19.57 15.80 6.05
CA ALA A 41 19.16 15.20 7.32
C ALA A 41 17.63 14.97 7.43
N LEU A 42 16.82 15.92 6.92
CA LEU A 42 15.36 15.79 6.89
C LEU A 42 14.91 14.62 6.00
N SER A 43 15.47 14.48 4.80
CA SER A 43 15.14 13.38 3.90
C SER A 43 15.53 12.02 4.53
N ALA A 44 16.72 11.92 5.13
CA ALA A 44 17.14 10.71 5.83
C ALA A 44 16.21 10.37 7.01
N LEU A 45 15.79 11.37 7.80
CA LEU A 45 14.85 11.18 8.91
C LEU A 45 13.48 10.70 8.41
N LEU A 46 12.93 11.32 7.36
CA LEU A 46 11.64 10.92 6.78
C LEU A 46 11.69 9.48 6.24
N PHE A 47 12.80 9.10 5.61
CA PHE A 47 13.02 7.73 5.15
C PHE A 47 13.11 6.72 6.31
N LEU A 48 13.79 7.10 7.40
CA LEU A 48 13.85 6.29 8.62
C LEU A 48 12.45 6.12 9.24
N CYS A 49 11.67 7.21 9.35
CA CYS A 49 10.30 7.14 9.84
C CYS A 49 9.44 6.25 8.94
N LEU A 50 9.51 6.40 7.61
CA LEU A 50 8.87 5.48 6.67
C LEU A 50 9.23 4.02 6.99
N ALA A 51 10.51 3.70 7.14
CA ALA A 51 10.95 2.33 7.42
C ALA A 51 10.38 1.80 8.75
N VAL A 52 10.45 2.59 9.83
CA VAL A 52 9.95 2.20 11.16
C VAL A 52 8.44 1.98 11.13
N PHE A 53 7.68 2.94 10.62
CA PHE A 53 6.22 2.87 10.58
C PHE A 53 5.71 1.82 9.59
N GLY A 54 6.32 1.74 8.40
CA GLY A 54 6.00 0.76 7.38
C GLY A 54 6.24 -0.67 7.87
N LEU A 55 7.44 -0.98 8.37
CA LEU A 55 7.77 -2.33 8.85
C LEU A 55 6.93 -2.73 10.08
N SER A 56 6.76 -1.83 11.04
CA SER A 56 5.95 -2.09 12.22
C SER A 56 4.47 -2.30 11.86
N GLY A 57 3.95 -1.49 10.94
CA GLY A 57 2.59 -1.60 10.44
C GLY A 57 2.33 -2.90 9.69
N THR A 58 3.25 -3.29 8.80
CA THR A 58 3.21 -4.60 8.11
C THR A 58 3.27 -5.75 9.11
N ALA A 59 4.20 -5.71 10.08
CA ALA A 59 4.39 -6.79 11.04
C ALA A 59 3.15 -7.00 11.92
N LEU A 60 2.57 -5.91 12.45
CA LEU A 60 1.35 -5.99 13.25
C LEU A 60 0.15 -6.46 12.43
N THR A 61 -0.01 -5.95 11.20
CA THR A 61 -1.10 -6.35 10.31
C THR A 61 -1.04 -7.85 10.01
N VAL A 62 0.13 -8.36 9.62
CA VAL A 62 0.34 -9.79 9.32
C VAL A 62 0.13 -10.65 10.55
N HIS A 63 0.66 -10.26 11.71
CA HIS A 63 0.48 -10.99 12.95
C HIS A 63 -1.00 -11.06 13.36
N GLY A 64 -1.72 -9.94 13.27
CA GLY A 64 -3.14 -9.89 13.57
C GLY A 64 -3.99 -10.75 12.61
N ILE A 65 -3.66 -10.77 11.32
CA ILE A 65 -4.31 -11.67 10.34
C ILE A 65 -4.16 -13.14 10.76
N HIS A 66 -2.95 -13.55 11.19
CA HIS A 66 -2.72 -14.92 11.66
C HIS A 66 -3.41 -15.25 12.99
N GLY A 67 -3.76 -14.24 13.78
CA GLY A 67 -4.44 -14.39 15.06
C GLY A 67 -5.97 -14.52 14.96
N LEU A 68 -6.57 -14.28 13.78
CA LEU A 68 -8.02 -14.35 13.60
C LEU A 68 -8.48 -15.75 13.14
N PRO A 69 -9.62 -16.25 13.67
CA PRO A 69 -10.19 -17.52 13.24
C PRO A 69 -10.89 -17.34 11.89
N LEU A 70 -10.21 -17.73 10.81
CA LEU A 70 -10.76 -17.65 9.44
C LEU A 70 -11.44 -18.96 9.03
N PRO A 71 -12.47 -18.91 8.16
CA PRO A 71 -13.14 -20.12 7.70
C PRO A 71 -12.20 -21.01 6.88
N PRO A 72 -12.41 -22.34 6.82
CA PRO A 72 -11.57 -23.27 6.04
C PRO A 72 -11.51 -22.95 4.54
N SER A 73 -12.49 -22.20 4.01
CA SER A 73 -12.54 -21.74 2.63
C SER A 73 -11.64 -20.52 2.35
N TRP A 74 -11.08 -19.89 3.38
CA TRP A 74 -10.21 -18.72 3.21
C TRP A 74 -8.94 -19.11 2.43
N PRO A 75 -8.58 -18.35 1.38
CA PRO A 75 -7.41 -18.68 0.57
C PRO A 75 -6.13 -18.59 1.41
N GLY A 76 -5.31 -19.65 1.34
CA GLY A 76 -4.03 -19.68 2.05
C GLY A 76 -3.06 -18.59 1.56
N GLY A 77 -2.22 -18.09 2.47
CA GLY A 77 -1.27 -17.01 2.17
C GLY A 77 -0.34 -17.30 0.98
N THR A 78 0.08 -18.55 0.80
CA THR A 78 0.89 -18.96 -0.36
C THR A 78 0.14 -18.81 -1.68
N MET A 79 -1.14 -19.16 -1.73
CA MET A 79 -1.96 -19.01 -2.93
C MET A 79 -2.11 -17.54 -3.30
N LEU A 80 -2.43 -16.70 -2.31
CA LEU A 80 -2.55 -15.25 -2.46
C LEU A 80 -1.25 -14.61 -2.97
N LEU A 81 -0.10 -15.03 -2.43
CA LEU A 81 1.21 -14.57 -2.89
C LEU A 81 1.49 -14.99 -4.34
N VAL A 82 1.20 -16.24 -4.70
CA VAL A 82 1.37 -16.73 -6.09
C VAL A 82 0.51 -15.93 -7.06
N LEU A 83 -0.74 -15.64 -6.71
CA LEU A 83 -1.63 -14.82 -7.52
C LEU A 83 -1.10 -13.39 -7.68
N ALA A 84 -0.59 -12.78 -6.60
CA ALA A 84 0.01 -11.46 -6.68
C ALA A 84 1.27 -11.44 -7.56
N LEU A 85 2.14 -12.46 -7.45
CA LEU A 85 3.30 -12.60 -8.32
C LEU A 85 2.89 -12.76 -9.79
N LEU A 86 1.84 -13.55 -10.06
CA LEU A 86 1.28 -13.67 -11.41
C LEU A 86 0.80 -12.32 -11.95
N VAL A 87 0.03 -11.56 -11.17
CA VAL A 87 -0.42 -10.21 -11.53
C VAL A 87 0.77 -9.28 -11.77
N TYR A 88 1.79 -9.31 -10.91
CA TYR A 88 3.02 -8.56 -11.09
C TYR A 88 3.69 -8.86 -12.44
N PHE A 89 3.88 -10.13 -12.78
CA PHE A 89 4.50 -10.50 -14.06
C PHE A 89 3.65 -10.11 -15.27
N ILE A 90 2.32 -10.18 -15.17
CA ILE A 90 1.41 -9.72 -16.23
C ILE A 90 1.56 -8.21 -16.43
N LEU A 91 1.52 -7.42 -15.35
CA LEU A 91 1.66 -5.96 -15.41
C LEU A 91 3.07 -5.55 -15.87
N LEU A 92 4.10 -6.28 -15.45
CA LEU A 92 5.48 -6.04 -15.87
C LEU A 92 5.64 -6.31 -17.37
N ALA A 93 5.18 -7.47 -17.84
CA ALA A 93 5.25 -7.81 -19.26
C ALA A 93 4.44 -6.83 -20.11
N GLY A 94 3.25 -6.45 -19.66
CA GLY A 94 2.41 -5.46 -20.34
C GLY A 94 3.07 -4.07 -20.40
N SER A 95 3.56 -3.57 -19.26
CA SER A 95 4.21 -2.25 -19.18
C SER A 95 5.47 -2.16 -20.03
N VAL A 96 6.30 -3.21 -20.03
CA VAL A 96 7.52 -3.27 -20.86
C VAL A 96 7.17 -3.40 -22.34
N LYS A 97 6.37 -4.41 -22.72
CA LYS A 97 6.16 -4.75 -24.14
C LYS A 97 5.26 -3.77 -24.86
N LEU A 98 4.20 -3.28 -24.21
CA LEU A 98 3.20 -2.43 -24.86
C LEU A 98 3.56 -0.94 -24.77
N PHE A 99 4.35 -0.54 -23.77
CA PHE A 99 4.59 0.87 -23.48
C PHE A 99 6.06 1.25 -23.34
N GLY A 100 7.00 0.30 -23.49
CA GLY A 100 8.44 0.54 -23.42
C GLY A 100 8.93 0.94 -22.02
N ARG A 101 8.17 0.61 -20.97
CA ARG A 101 8.46 1.03 -19.60
C ARG A 101 9.70 0.32 -19.07
N ARG A 102 10.62 1.06 -18.43
CA ARG A 102 11.74 0.46 -17.69
C ARG A 102 11.22 -0.15 -16.38
N PRO A 103 11.55 -1.42 -16.05
CA PRO A 103 11.19 -2.01 -14.77
C PRO A 103 11.77 -1.23 -13.59
N THR A 104 10.97 -1.03 -12.54
CA THR A 104 11.42 -0.46 -11.26
C THR A 104 10.83 -1.27 -10.11
N THR A 105 11.35 -1.06 -8.91
CA THR A 105 10.81 -1.67 -7.68
C THR A 105 9.42 -1.14 -7.31
N GLU A 106 8.97 -0.03 -7.88
CA GLU A 106 7.65 0.54 -7.60
C GLU A 106 6.54 -0.43 -7.98
N LEU A 107 6.65 -1.09 -9.15
CA LEU A 107 5.58 -1.99 -9.61
C LEU A 107 5.32 -3.15 -8.64
N ILE A 108 6.36 -3.75 -8.06
CA ILE A 108 6.17 -4.82 -7.07
C ILE A 108 5.62 -4.25 -5.76
N LEU A 109 6.02 -3.05 -5.35
CA LEU A 109 5.46 -2.38 -4.16
C LEU A 109 3.96 -2.11 -4.33
N LEU A 110 3.53 -1.61 -5.50
CA LEU A 110 2.12 -1.38 -5.80
C LEU A 110 1.30 -2.67 -5.68
N VAL A 111 1.80 -3.75 -6.27
CA VAL A 111 1.11 -5.05 -6.24
C VAL A 111 1.05 -5.64 -4.83
N LEU A 112 2.14 -5.56 -4.06
CA LEU A 112 2.18 -6.07 -2.69
C LEU A 112 1.35 -5.22 -1.73
N TRP A 113 1.30 -3.90 -1.92
CA TRP A 113 0.42 -3.01 -1.15
C TRP A 113 -1.05 -3.36 -1.41
N ALA A 114 -1.46 -3.42 -2.68
CA ALA A 114 -2.82 -3.80 -3.05
C ALA A 114 -3.19 -5.19 -2.51
N LEU A 115 -2.28 -6.16 -2.57
CA LEU A 115 -2.48 -7.48 -1.98
C LEU A 115 -2.74 -7.38 -0.47
N MET A 116 -1.93 -6.63 0.27
CA MET A 116 -2.10 -6.46 1.71
C MET A 116 -3.49 -5.91 2.04
N GLU A 117 -3.93 -4.85 1.34
CA GLU A 117 -5.24 -4.25 1.57
C GLU A 117 -6.39 -5.21 1.22
N ILE A 118 -6.28 -5.95 0.12
CA ILE A 118 -7.25 -6.98 -0.26
C ILE A 118 -7.38 -8.05 0.83
N ILE A 119 -6.25 -8.51 1.38
CA ILE A 119 -6.23 -9.49 2.46
C ILE A 119 -6.90 -8.93 3.71
N VAL A 120 -6.53 -7.72 4.11
CA VAL A 120 -7.09 -7.06 5.30
C VAL A 120 -8.60 -6.88 5.15
N LEU A 121 -9.08 -6.44 3.99
CA LEU A 121 -10.51 -6.31 3.73
C LEU A 121 -11.26 -7.63 3.88
N GLY A 122 -10.78 -8.69 3.23
CA GLY A 122 -11.46 -9.97 3.33
C GLY A 122 -11.38 -10.57 4.74
N VAL A 123 -10.24 -10.43 5.44
CA VAL A 123 -10.09 -10.91 6.83
C VAL A 123 -11.02 -10.15 7.77
N LEU A 124 -11.09 -8.82 7.68
CA LEU A 124 -12.00 -8.01 8.49
C LEU A 124 -13.46 -8.33 8.16
N HIS A 125 -13.77 -8.65 6.91
CA HIS A 125 -15.12 -9.06 6.52
C HIS A 125 -15.52 -10.41 7.11
N GLU A 126 -14.68 -11.43 6.94
CA GLU A 126 -14.92 -12.78 7.48
C GLU A 126 -14.97 -12.79 9.01
N ALA A 127 -14.18 -11.92 9.66
CA ALA A 127 -14.21 -11.74 11.11
C ALA A 127 -15.40 -10.89 11.60
N GLY A 128 -16.24 -10.37 10.71
CA GLY A 128 -17.42 -9.56 11.03
C GLY A 128 -17.12 -8.09 11.37
N GLY A 129 -15.88 -7.64 11.23
CA GLY A 129 -15.45 -6.28 11.57
C GLY A 129 -15.62 -5.23 10.47
N LEU A 130 -15.90 -5.66 9.23
CA LEU A 130 -16.23 -4.77 8.11
C LEU A 130 -17.30 -5.39 7.21
N ALA A 131 -18.48 -4.76 7.11
CA ALA A 131 -19.60 -5.32 6.36
C ALA A 131 -20.45 -4.27 5.63
N GLY A 132 -21.37 -4.74 4.78
CA GLY A 132 -22.36 -3.91 4.09
C GLY A 132 -21.73 -2.86 3.17
N ALA A 133 -22.30 -1.66 3.17
CA ALA A 133 -21.85 -0.56 2.30
C ALA A 133 -20.40 -0.13 2.58
N ALA A 134 -19.95 -0.18 3.83
CA ALA A 134 -18.58 0.17 4.20
C ALA A 134 -17.55 -0.77 3.56
N TYR A 135 -17.85 -2.08 3.55
CA TYR A 135 -17.00 -3.08 2.89
C TYR A 135 -16.92 -2.83 1.37
N GLY A 136 -18.05 -2.63 0.72
CA GLY A 136 -18.10 -2.35 -0.73
C GLY A 136 -17.39 -1.05 -1.13
N LEU A 137 -17.59 0.03 -0.35
CA LEU A 137 -16.93 1.32 -0.59
C LEU A 137 -15.42 1.21 -0.43
N THR A 138 -14.95 0.45 0.55
CA THR A 138 -13.52 0.28 0.80
C THR A 138 -12.85 -0.55 -0.30
N TRP A 139 -13.51 -1.58 -0.80
CA TRP A 139 -13.08 -2.31 -2.00
C TRP A 139 -12.96 -1.40 -3.22
N ALA A 140 -13.96 -0.55 -3.47
CA ALA A 140 -13.93 0.42 -4.56
C ALA A 140 -12.76 1.40 -4.40
N ALA A 141 -12.48 1.84 -3.17
CA ALA A 141 -11.37 2.73 -2.88
C ALA A 141 -10.01 2.07 -3.11
N VAL A 142 -9.79 0.82 -2.67
CA VAL A 142 -8.55 0.07 -2.94
C VAL A 142 -8.33 -0.13 -4.45
N ALA A 143 -9.39 -0.46 -5.19
CA ALA A 143 -9.32 -0.61 -6.64
C ALA A 143 -8.99 0.72 -7.34
N ALA A 144 -9.63 1.81 -6.92
CA ALA A 144 -9.35 3.15 -7.45
C ALA A 144 -7.92 3.59 -7.14
N ALA A 145 -7.44 3.39 -5.91
CA ALA A 145 -6.07 3.70 -5.50
C ALA A 145 -5.04 2.92 -6.33
N SER A 146 -5.25 1.62 -6.50
CA SER A 146 -4.41 0.76 -7.33
C SER A 146 -4.36 1.23 -8.79
N LEU A 147 -5.49 1.66 -9.35
CA LEU A 147 -5.56 2.17 -10.71
C LEU A 147 -4.85 3.52 -10.86
N ILE A 148 -5.03 4.44 -9.90
CA ILE A 148 -4.32 5.72 -9.84
C ILE A 148 -2.82 5.48 -9.78
N ALA A 149 -2.38 4.58 -8.90
CA ALA A 149 -0.99 4.25 -8.71
C ALA A 149 -0.35 3.62 -9.95
N PHE A 150 -1.03 2.67 -10.58
CA PHE A 150 -0.56 2.06 -11.82
C PHE A 150 -0.53 3.07 -12.97
N THR A 151 -1.53 3.95 -13.08
CA THR A 151 -1.56 5.00 -14.11
C THR A 151 -0.40 5.98 -13.93
N ALA A 152 -0.16 6.44 -12.70
CA ALA A 152 0.99 7.29 -12.35
C ALA A 152 2.32 6.59 -12.70
N TYR A 153 2.46 5.31 -12.34
CA TYR A 153 3.63 4.50 -12.68
C TYR A 153 3.89 4.46 -14.19
N MET A 154 2.85 4.23 -15.00
CA MET A 154 2.95 4.15 -16.46
C MET A 154 3.32 5.47 -17.11
N MET A 155 2.80 6.58 -16.58
CA MET A 155 2.98 7.91 -17.15
C MET A 155 4.24 8.63 -16.67
N TYR A 156 4.85 8.19 -15.57
CA TYR A 156 5.95 8.87 -14.89
C TYR A 156 7.07 9.38 -15.83
N TYR A 157 7.57 8.53 -16.72
CA TYR A 157 8.66 8.90 -17.66
C TYR A 157 8.19 9.64 -18.92
N ARG A 158 6.90 9.94 -19.03
CA ARG A 158 6.31 10.69 -20.15
C ARG A 158 5.96 12.13 -19.76
N MET A 159 6.21 12.50 -18.51
CA MET A 159 5.93 13.80 -17.93
C MET A 159 7.21 14.61 -17.80
N ASP A 160 7.09 15.94 -17.77
CA ASP A 160 8.17 16.81 -17.33
C ASP A 160 8.45 16.63 -15.83
N ASP A 161 9.62 17.07 -15.38
CA ASP A 161 10.10 16.84 -14.01
C ASP A 161 9.14 17.36 -12.93
N ASN A 162 8.51 18.52 -13.14
CA ASN A 162 7.57 19.09 -12.17
C ASN A 162 6.27 18.27 -12.10
N THR A 163 5.73 17.89 -13.26
CA THR A 163 4.52 17.07 -13.33
C THR A 163 4.77 15.67 -12.76
N ALA A 164 5.92 15.05 -13.06
CA ALA A 164 6.31 13.74 -12.53
C ALA A 164 6.52 13.79 -11.01
N TYR A 165 7.12 14.87 -10.50
CA TYR A 165 7.30 15.12 -9.07
C TYR A 165 5.97 15.16 -8.31
N ILE A 166 4.98 15.90 -8.81
CA ILE A 166 3.64 15.96 -8.17
C ILE A 166 2.92 14.62 -8.33
N THR A 167 2.94 14.05 -9.54
CA THR A 167 2.21 12.82 -9.86
C THR A 167 2.71 11.62 -9.06
N GLY A 168 4.01 11.54 -8.76
CA GLY A 168 4.56 10.47 -7.94
C GLY A 168 4.13 10.53 -6.46
N ALA A 169 3.78 11.70 -5.94
CA ALA A 169 3.28 11.85 -4.58
C ALA A 169 1.80 11.44 -4.42
N VAL A 170 1.01 11.56 -5.49
CA VAL A 170 -0.44 11.31 -5.45
C VAL A 170 -0.79 9.88 -5.02
N PRO A 171 -0.22 8.81 -5.62
CA PRO A 171 -0.48 7.44 -5.20
C PRO A 171 -0.20 7.19 -3.72
N LEU A 172 0.91 7.75 -3.21
CA LEU A 172 1.32 7.58 -1.82
C LEU A 172 0.28 8.15 -0.84
N LEU A 173 -0.25 9.33 -1.15
CA LEU A 173 -1.30 9.96 -0.35
C LEU A 173 -2.62 9.21 -0.45
N VAL A 174 -2.98 8.75 -1.66
CA VAL A 174 -4.23 8.02 -1.88
C VAL A 174 -4.20 6.67 -1.18
N ASP A 175 -3.14 5.89 -1.34
CA ASP A 175 -2.97 4.60 -0.65
C ASP A 175 -3.00 4.81 0.87
N GLY A 176 -2.24 5.78 1.39
CA GLY A 176 -2.25 6.11 2.82
C GLY A 176 -3.63 6.50 3.35
N ALA A 177 -4.43 7.22 2.57
CA ALA A 177 -5.79 7.60 2.94
C ALA A 177 -6.76 6.40 2.93
N VAL A 178 -6.61 5.48 1.98
CA VAL A 178 -7.41 4.24 1.92
C VAL A 178 -7.06 3.31 3.10
N THR A 179 -5.78 3.13 3.39
CA THR A 179 -5.30 2.38 4.58
C THR A 179 -5.85 3.01 5.88
N LEU A 180 -5.86 4.35 5.98
CA LEU A 180 -6.48 5.04 7.13
C LEU A 180 -7.98 4.78 7.21
N MET A 181 -8.67 4.80 6.08
CA MET A 181 -10.10 4.52 6.02
C MET A 181 -10.41 3.09 6.50
N ILE A 182 -9.60 2.10 6.13
CA ILE A 182 -9.69 0.73 6.64
C ILE A 182 -9.56 0.70 8.16
N ALA A 183 -8.55 1.38 8.70
CA ALA A 183 -8.31 1.46 10.15
C ALA A 183 -9.47 2.14 10.92
N LEU A 184 -10.14 3.12 10.31
CA LEU A 184 -11.25 3.84 10.93
C LEU A 184 -12.60 3.12 10.82
N LEU A 185 -12.79 2.31 9.76
CA LEU A 185 -14.04 1.62 9.48
C LEU A 185 -14.08 0.20 10.06
N GLY A 186 -12.93 -0.45 10.25
CA GLY A 186 -12.84 -1.71 10.96
C GLY A 186 -13.24 -1.56 12.43
N ARG A 187 -14.34 -2.19 12.85
CA ARG A 187 -14.78 -2.30 14.26
C ARG A 187 -14.75 -3.71 14.80
#